data_AF-A0A815GM14-F1
#
_entry.id   AF-A0A815GM14-F1
#
_cell.length_a   1.000
_cell.length_b   1.000
_cell.length_c   1.000
_cell.angle_alpha   90.00
_cell.angle_beta   90.00
_cell.angle_gamma   90.00
#
_symmetry.space_group_name_H-M   'P 1'
#
loop_
_entity.id
_entity.type
_entity.pdbx_description
1 polymer ?
#
loop_
_entity_poly.entity_id
_entity_poly.type
_entity_poly.pdbx_seq_one_letter_code
_entity_poly.pdbx_strand_id
1 'polypeptide(L)'
;MEKGIWLLEMIVSDDGQIIKEKYIKDSRRQIEDLSIRILFGRLMCDMGQWNQSQHFFQQLLNNSNSYSEDIAKVEYSLGEVLQWKGEWSEARKYYDCAYDRMITVKPTQTKDIANVLYKIGEILYQEGKYEEARVYYER
;
A
#
# COMPACT_ATOMS: atom_id res chain seq x y z
N MET A 1 -64.57 1.77 -18.47
CA MET A 1 -63.32 1.33 -17.81
C MET A 1 -62.18 2.08 -18.49
N GLU A 2 -61.79 3.24 -17.97
CA GLU A 2 -60.68 4.04 -18.51
C GLU A 2 -59.38 3.62 -17.82
N LYS A 3 -58.37 3.24 -18.61
CA LYS A 3 -57.02 2.94 -18.12
C LYS A 3 -56.29 4.28 -17.91
N GLY A 4 -56.04 4.64 -16.65
CA GLY A 4 -55.21 5.78 -16.30
C GLY A 4 -53.76 5.56 -16.73
N ILE A 5 -53.24 6.46 -17.57
CA ILE A 5 -51.83 6.49 -17.94
C ILE A 5 -51.10 7.33 -16.89
N TRP A 6 -50.12 6.74 -16.22
CA TRP A 6 -49.24 7.44 -15.28
C TRP A 6 -47.98 7.90 -16.02
N LEU A 7 -47.80 9.21 -16.13
CA LEU A 7 -46.55 9.80 -16.58
C LEU A 7 -45.58 9.83 -15.38
N LEU A 8 -44.48 9.10 -15.48
CA LEU A 8 -43.35 9.20 -14.55
C LEU A 8 -42.37 10.22 -15.13
N GLU A 9 -42.37 11.44 -14.59
CA GLU A 9 -41.29 12.39 -14.84
C GLU A 9 -40.04 11.92 -14.11
N MET A 10 -39.09 11.37 -14.85
CA MET A 10 -37.73 11.19 -14.36
C MET A 10 -37.00 12.52 -14.45
N ILE A 11 -36.81 13.17 -13.31
CA ILE A 11 -35.88 14.29 -13.18
C ILE A 11 -34.48 13.69 -13.32
N VAL A 12 -33.72 14.12 -14.34
CA VAL A 12 -32.29 13.82 -14.43
C VAL A 12 -31.63 14.50 -13.24
N SER A 13 -31.40 13.76 -12.16
CA SER A 13 -30.61 14.22 -11.02
C SER A 13 -29.15 14.29 -11.43
N ASP A 14 -28.44 15.28 -10.90
CA ASP A 14 -27.00 15.51 -11.13
C ASP A 14 -26.10 14.45 -10.45
N ASP A 15 -26.68 13.27 -10.17
CA ASP A 15 -26.05 12.14 -9.49
C ASP A 15 -24.83 11.65 -10.28
N GLY A 16 -24.86 11.79 -11.61
CA GLY A 16 -23.72 11.47 -12.46
C GLY A 16 -22.49 12.33 -12.17
N GLN A 17 -22.67 13.63 -11.91
CA GLN A 17 -21.58 14.53 -11.56
C GLN A 17 -21.08 14.25 -10.14
N ILE A 18 -21.98 13.98 -9.20
CA ILE A 18 -21.65 13.62 -7.81
C ILE A 18 -20.87 12.30 -7.76
N ILE A 19 -21.30 11.27 -8.49
CA ILE A 19 -20.60 9.97 -8.57
C ILE A 19 -19.21 10.15 -9.21
N LYS A 20 -19.12 10.95 -10.27
CA LYS A 20 -17.85 11.27 -10.92
C LYS A 20 -16.90 12.01 -9.99
N GLU A 21 -17.37 13.01 -9.27
CA GLU A 21 -16.58 13.75 -8.28
C GLU A 21 -16.13 12.85 -7.14
N LYS A 22 -17.01 11.98 -6.64
CA LYS A 22 -16.68 10.99 -5.61
C LYS A 22 -15.62 10.00 -6.11
N TYR A 23 -15.78 9.45 -7.31
CA TYR A 23 -14.82 8.54 -7.92
C TYR A 23 -13.46 9.19 -8.16
N ILE A 24 -13.43 10.43 -8.68
CA ILE A 24 -12.19 11.20 -8.88
C ILE A 24 -11.54 11.51 -7.53
N LYS A 25 -12.33 11.86 -6.51
CA LYS A 25 -11.83 12.14 -5.16
C LYS A 25 -11.27 10.87 -4.50
N ASP A 26 -11.95 9.74 -4.60
CA ASP A 26 -11.47 8.46 -4.05
C ASP A 26 -10.22 7.96 -4.79
N SER A 27 -10.18 8.12 -6.11
CA SER A 27 -9.00 7.82 -6.94
C SER A 27 -7.83 8.76 -6.62
N ARG A 28 -8.10 10.07 -6.46
CA ARG A 28 -7.09 11.04 -6.01
C ARG A 28 -6.58 10.71 -4.63
N ARG A 29 -7.45 10.30 -3.71
CA ARG A 29 -7.07 9.90 -2.34
C ARG A 29 -6.16 8.67 -2.32
N GLN A 30 -6.35 7.72 -3.25
CA GLN A 30 -5.46 6.57 -3.43
C GLN A 30 -4.11 6.98 -4.06
N ILE A 31 -4.13 7.92 -5.00
CA ILE A 31 -2.92 8.49 -5.63
C ILE A 31 -2.17 9.44 -4.70
N GLU A 32 -2.86 10.09 -3.76
CA GLU A 32 -2.32 10.95 -2.71
C GLU A 32 -1.58 10.15 -1.63
N ASP A 33 -1.89 8.86 -1.46
CA ASP A 33 -1.27 8.01 -0.43
C ASP A 33 -0.10 7.16 -0.98
N LEU A 34 -0.13 6.73 -2.24
CA LEU A 34 0.99 6.03 -2.89
C LEU A 34 1.39 6.73 -4.19
N SER A 35 2.67 7.10 -4.33
CA SER A 35 3.16 7.61 -5.61
C SER A 35 2.94 6.58 -6.73
N ILE A 36 2.62 7.06 -7.94
CA ILE A 36 2.33 6.22 -9.11
C ILE A 36 3.47 5.21 -9.41
N ARG A 37 4.68 5.55 -8.99
CA ARG A 37 5.87 4.68 -9.07
C ARG A 37 5.70 3.44 -8.18
N ILE A 38 5.24 3.59 -6.95
CA ILE A 38 5.02 2.46 -6.04
C ILE A 38 3.90 1.55 -6.58
N LEU A 39 2.81 2.14 -7.07
CA LEU A 39 1.72 1.38 -7.68
C LEU A 39 2.20 0.55 -8.88
N PHE A 40 3.07 1.12 -9.72
CA PHE A 40 3.64 0.41 -10.87
C PHE A 40 4.51 -0.79 -10.44
N GLY A 41 5.36 -0.62 -9.41
CA GLY A 41 6.15 -1.72 -8.87
C GLY A 41 5.30 -2.84 -8.24
N ARG A 42 4.21 -2.47 -7.55
CA ARG A 42 3.24 -3.46 -7.00
C ARG A 42 2.49 -4.20 -8.10
N LEU A 43 2.08 -3.51 -9.16
CA LEU A 43 1.45 -4.15 -10.31
C LEU A 43 2.37 -5.20 -10.94
N MET A 44 3.68 -4.95 -11.03
CA MET A 44 4.65 -5.96 -11.46
C MET A 44 4.64 -7.20 -10.55
N CYS A 45 4.53 -7.01 -9.23
CA CYS A 45 4.40 -8.13 -8.29
C CYS A 45 3.13 -8.94 -8.54
N ASP A 46 2.00 -8.27 -8.72
CA ASP A 46 0.71 -8.91 -8.97
C ASP A 46 0.71 -9.72 -10.28
N MET A 47 1.50 -9.28 -11.26
CA MET A 47 1.74 -10.01 -12.51
C MET A 47 2.76 -11.15 -12.38
N GLY A 48 3.30 -11.41 -11.18
CA GLY A 48 4.33 -12.42 -10.94
C GLY A 48 5.74 -12.02 -11.38
N GLN A 49 5.96 -10.76 -11.77
CA GLN A 49 7.24 -10.25 -12.27
C GLN A 49 8.15 -9.80 -11.12
N TRP A 50 8.38 -10.67 -10.12
CA TRP A 50 9.05 -10.30 -8.86
C TRP A 50 10.48 -9.79 -9.05
N ASN A 51 11.26 -10.39 -9.94
CA ASN A 51 12.63 -9.93 -10.21
C ASN A 51 12.66 -8.53 -10.84
N GLN A 52 11.71 -8.22 -11.73
CA GLN A 52 11.60 -6.90 -12.35
C GLN A 52 11.13 -5.86 -11.33
N SER A 53 10.15 -6.22 -10.52
CA SER A 53 9.67 -5.37 -9.42
C SER A 53 10.78 -5.05 -8.41
N GLN A 54 11.54 -6.06 -7.99
CA GLN A 54 12.68 -5.88 -7.09
C GLN A 54 13.71 -4.92 -7.68
N HIS A 55 14.11 -5.13 -8.93
CA HIS A 55 15.08 -4.26 -9.61
C HIS A 55 14.55 -2.83 -9.71
N PHE A 56 13.26 -2.67 -10.05
CA PHE A 56 12.60 -1.37 -10.17
C PHE A 56 12.59 -0.62 -8.82
N PHE A 57 12.20 -1.27 -7.73
CA PHE A 57 12.22 -0.66 -6.39
C PHE A 57 13.64 -0.33 -5.92
N GLN A 58 14.64 -1.16 -6.21
CA GLN A 58 16.05 -0.86 -5.92
C GLN A 58 16.54 0.38 -6.68
N GLN A 59 16.15 0.53 -7.95
CA GLN A 59 16.44 1.74 -8.72
C GLN A 59 15.79 2.99 -8.11
N LEU A 60 14.56 2.87 -7.60
CA LEU A 60 13.87 3.98 -6.93
C LEU A 60 14.58 4.42 -5.64
N LEU A 61 15.14 3.47 -4.87
CA LEU A 61 15.93 3.78 -3.66
C LEU A 61 17.28 4.42 -3.99
N ASN A 62 17.92 4.00 -5.08
CA ASN A 62 19.22 4.53 -5.51
C ASN A 62 19.12 5.93 -6.16
N ASN A 63 17.93 6.37 -6.54
CA ASN A 63 17.71 7.67 -7.15
C ASN A 63 17.49 8.74 -6.06
N SER A 64 18.36 9.75 -6.03
CA SER A 64 18.44 10.79 -4.98
C SER A 64 17.27 11.78 -4.93
N ASN A 65 16.27 11.64 -5.81
CA ASN A 65 15.08 12.49 -5.88
C ASN A 65 13.83 11.91 -5.17
N SER A 66 13.96 10.84 -4.40
CA SER A 66 12.83 10.28 -3.65
C SER A 66 12.58 11.09 -2.37
N TYR A 67 11.39 11.69 -2.25
CA TYR A 67 10.92 12.32 -1.02
C TYR A 67 10.94 11.30 0.14
N SER A 68 11.22 11.76 1.37
CA SER A 68 11.45 10.88 2.52
C SER A 68 10.30 9.92 2.84
N GLU A 69 9.04 10.30 2.56
CA GLU A 69 7.87 9.45 2.79
C GLU A 69 7.72 8.34 1.75
N ASP A 70 8.06 8.60 0.49
CA ASP A 70 8.03 7.59 -0.57
C ASP A 70 9.09 6.51 -0.30
N ILE A 71 10.26 6.87 0.26
CA ILE A 71 11.35 5.93 0.53
C ILE A 71 10.89 4.81 1.47
N ALA A 72 10.22 5.14 2.57
CA ALA A 72 9.76 4.13 3.53
C ALA A 72 8.73 3.17 2.89
N LYS A 73 7.84 3.70 2.05
CA LYS A 73 6.84 2.90 1.31
C LYS A 73 7.49 2.03 0.22
N VAL A 74 8.56 2.50 -0.42
CA VAL A 74 9.37 1.73 -1.36
C VAL A 74 10.13 0.61 -0.64
N GLU A 75 10.76 0.90 0.51
CA GLU A 75 11.42 -0.12 1.34
C GLU A 75 10.44 -1.19 1.80
N TYR A 76 9.26 -0.79 2.29
CA TYR A 76 8.20 -1.74 2.62
C TYR A 76 7.81 -2.62 1.43
N SER A 77 7.57 -2.02 0.26
CA SER A 77 7.17 -2.76 -0.95
C SER A 77 8.28 -3.71 -1.42
N LEU A 78 9.55 -3.33 -1.28
CA LEU A 78 10.70 -4.19 -1.57
C LEU A 78 10.78 -5.38 -0.61
N GLY A 79 10.47 -5.15 0.67
CA GLY A 79 10.28 -6.22 1.66
C GLY A 79 9.19 -7.21 1.24
N GLU A 80 8.04 -6.71 0.76
CA GLU A 80 6.97 -7.58 0.24
C GLU A 80 7.44 -8.42 -0.94
N VAL A 81 8.15 -7.82 -1.90
CA VAL A 81 8.68 -8.55 -3.08
C VAL A 81 9.61 -9.68 -2.65
N LEU A 82 10.53 -9.42 -1.72
CA LEU A 82 11.47 -10.41 -1.22
C LEU A 82 10.76 -11.53 -0.46
N GLN A 83 9.72 -11.18 0.31
CA GLN A 83 8.87 -12.15 0.99
C GLN A 83 8.17 -13.09 0.00
N TRP A 84 7.61 -12.56 -1.09
CA TRP A 84 7.01 -13.38 -2.17
C TRP A 84 8.02 -14.34 -2.83
N LYS A 85 9.30 -13.95 -2.87
CA LYS A 85 10.39 -14.79 -3.37
C LYS A 85 10.91 -15.81 -2.33
N GLY A 86 10.40 -15.77 -1.09
CA GLY A 86 10.87 -16.61 0.01
C GLY A 86 12.19 -16.15 0.64
N GLU A 87 12.63 -14.92 0.37
CA GLU A 87 13.87 -14.31 0.89
C GLU A 87 13.59 -13.59 2.21
N TRP A 88 13.09 -14.33 3.20
CA TRP A 88 12.53 -13.79 4.46
C TRP A 88 13.51 -12.92 5.27
N SER A 89 14.77 -13.33 5.38
CA SER A 89 15.78 -12.58 6.13
C SER A 89 16.15 -11.26 5.47
N GLU A 90 16.10 -11.17 4.14
CA GLU A 90 16.35 -9.93 3.43
C GLU A 90 15.13 -9.02 3.48
N ALA A 91 13.92 -9.60 3.34
CA ALA A 91 12.66 -8.89 3.53
C ALA A 91 12.61 -8.19 4.90
N ARG A 92 13.06 -8.88 5.95
CA ARG A 92 13.11 -8.34 7.32
C ARG A 92 13.91 -7.04 7.40
N LYS A 93 15.09 -6.97 6.77
CA LYS A 93 15.94 -5.77 6.79
C LYS A 93 15.21 -4.56 6.22
N TYR A 94 14.50 -4.76 5.10
CA TYR A 94 13.75 -3.68 4.47
C TYR A 94 12.54 -3.24 5.30
N TYR A 95 11.85 -4.17 5.96
CA TYR A 95 10.79 -3.82 6.90
C TYR A 95 11.31 -3.04 8.11
N ASP A 96 12.46 -3.43 8.68
CA ASP A 96 13.09 -2.67 9.78
C ASP A 96 13.48 -1.24 9.33
N CYS A 97 14.08 -1.09 8.13
CA CYS A 97 14.38 0.24 7.58
C CYS A 97 13.12 1.10 7.36
N ALA A 98 12.05 0.50 6.81
CA ALA A 98 10.79 1.19 6.60
C ALA A 98 10.18 1.66 7.93
N TYR A 99 10.18 0.79 8.95
CA TYR A 99 9.72 1.11 10.29
C TYR A 99 10.49 2.30 10.88
N ASP A 100 11.83 2.24 10.86
CA ASP A 100 12.69 3.29 11.41
C ASP A 100 12.45 4.64 10.75
N ARG A 101 12.20 4.67 9.44
CA ARG A 101 11.85 5.93 8.75
C ARG A 101 10.46 6.41 9.15
N MET A 102 9.45 5.53 9.15
CA MET A 102 8.05 5.90 9.42
C MET A 102 7.85 6.47 10.82
N ILE A 103 8.59 5.97 11.83
CA ILE A 103 8.48 6.49 13.21
C ILE A 103 9.07 7.89 13.39
N THR A 104 9.95 8.33 12.48
CA THR A 104 10.59 9.65 12.53
C THR A 104 9.78 10.75 11.84
N VAL A 105 8.80 10.39 11.00
CA VAL A 105 7.96 11.33 10.24
C VAL A 105 6.81 11.87 11.11
N LYS A 106 6.50 13.16 10.96
CA LYS A 106 5.37 13.83 11.63
C LYS A 106 4.41 14.46 10.59
N PRO A 107 3.08 14.17 10.63
CA PRO A 107 2.41 13.27 11.56
C PRO A 107 2.79 11.80 11.34
N THR A 108 2.72 11.00 12.39
CA THR A 108 3.10 9.59 12.36
C THR A 108 2.12 8.80 11.48
N GLN A 109 2.65 8.01 10.54
CA GLN A 109 1.87 7.19 9.61
C GLN A 109 1.36 5.91 10.29
N THR A 110 0.46 6.04 11.27
CA THR A 110 0.07 4.94 12.19
C THR A 110 -0.38 3.66 11.48
N LYS A 111 -1.14 3.77 10.38
CA LYS A 111 -1.59 2.60 9.60
C LYS A 111 -0.44 1.89 8.89
N ASP A 112 0.47 2.64 8.29
CA ASP A 112 1.61 2.07 7.57
C ASP A 112 2.58 1.39 8.54
N ILE A 113 2.79 1.99 9.71
CA ILE A 113 3.59 1.38 10.80
C ILE A 113 2.98 0.05 11.24
N ALA A 114 1.66 -0.02 11.45
CA ALA A 114 0.99 -1.26 11.84
C ALA A 114 1.18 -2.38 10.79
N ASN A 115 1.15 -2.04 9.50
CA ASN A 115 1.41 -3.01 8.43
C ASN A 115 2.84 -3.52 8.46
N VAL A 116 3.82 -2.64 8.69
CA VAL A 116 5.23 -3.03 8.81
C VAL A 116 5.45 -3.93 10.03
N LEU A 117 4.90 -3.57 11.19
CA LEU A 117 4.97 -4.38 12.41
C LEU A 117 4.35 -5.76 12.23
N TYR A 118 3.19 -5.83 11.57
CA TYR A 118 2.55 -7.09 11.21
C TYR A 118 3.47 -7.97 10.36
N LYS A 119 4.12 -7.41 9.33
CA LYS A 119 5.05 -8.16 8.49
C LYS A 119 6.28 -8.65 9.23
N ILE A 120 6.83 -7.85 10.15
CA ILE A 120 7.93 -8.28 11.02
C ILE A 120 7.48 -9.43 11.93
N GLY A 121 6.30 -9.31 12.55
CA GLY A 121 5.71 -10.38 13.36
C GLY A 121 5.47 -11.66 12.56
N GLU A 122 5.00 -11.54 11.33
CA GLU A 122 4.79 -12.65 10.40
C GLU A 122 6.10 -13.41 10.12
N ILE A 123 7.19 -12.69 9.83
CA ILE A 123 8.51 -13.29 9.64
C ILE A 123 8.97 -14.02 10.91
N LEU A 124 8.90 -13.37 12.08
CA LEU A 124 9.32 -13.98 13.36
C LEU A 124 8.51 -15.23 13.68
N TYR A 125 7.21 -15.22 13.36
CA TYR A 125 6.34 -16.37 13.53
C TYR A 125 6.79 -17.54 12.63
N GLN A 126 7.11 -17.28 11.36
CA GLN A 126 7.63 -18.31 10.44
C GLN A 126 9.00 -18.86 10.89
N GLU A 127 9.81 -18.05 11.57
CA GLU A 127 11.08 -18.49 12.17
C GLU A 127 10.90 -19.27 13.49
N GLY A 128 9.67 -19.43 13.99
CA GLY A 128 9.37 -20.11 15.26
C GLY A 128 9.60 -19.25 16.51
N LYS A 129 9.87 -17.95 16.35
CA LYS A 129 10.09 -16.98 17.44
C LYS A 129 8.77 -16.37 17.92
N TYR A 130 7.90 -17.22 18.45
CA TYR A 130 6.50 -16.84 18.73
C TYR A 130 6.35 -15.72 19.76
N GLU A 131 7.14 -15.73 20.83
CA GLU A 131 7.07 -14.68 21.86
C GLU A 131 7.53 -13.31 21.32
N GLU A 132 8.57 -13.30 20.48
CA GLU A 132 8.99 -12.07 19.81
C GLU A 132 7.91 -11.60 18.83
N ALA A 133 7.35 -12.50 18.01
CA ALA A 133 6.28 -12.16 17.07
C ALA A 133 5.06 -11.53 17.76
N ARG A 134 4.67 -12.07 18.93
CA ARG A 134 3.58 -11.53 19.75
C ARG A 134 3.81 -10.07 20.15
N VAL A 135 5.03 -9.72 20.57
CA VAL A 135 5.38 -8.33 20.91
C VAL A 135 5.16 -7.38 19.74
N TYR A 136 5.43 -7.81 18.50
CA TYR A 136 5.17 -6.99 17.32
C TYR A 136 3.69 -6.91 16.96
N TYR A 137 2.92 -7.99 17.16
CA TYR A 137 1.47 -7.99 16.89
C TYR A 137 0.65 -7.17 17.90
N GLU A 138 1.14 -6.99 19.12
CA GLU A 138 0.46 -6.21 20.16
C GLU A 138 0.73 -4.69 20.07
N ARG A 139 1.67 -4.26 19.21
CA ARG A 139 2.08 -2.87 19.03
C ARG A 139 1.34 -2.21 17.87
#